data_AF-A0A929W5S8-F1
#
_entry.id   AF-A0A929W5S8-F1
#
_cell.length_a   1.000
_cell.length_b   1.000
_cell.length_c   1.000
_cell.angle_alpha   90.00
_cell.angle_beta   90.00
_cell.angle_gamma   90.00
#
_symmetry.space_group_name_H-M   'P 1'
#
loop_
_entity.id
_entity.type
_entity.pdbx_description
1 polymer ?
#
loop_
_entity_poly.entity_id
_entity_poly.type
_entity_poly.pdbx_seq_one_letter_code
_entity_poly.pdbx_strand_id
1 'polypeptide(L)'
;MKNLLFFLLLALGTVQSAKAVERPAAQPTTTQAQARTAATLEIVNRSAYTLTVKILRASGRGLYTTVCISPNSSTVVYFSATDRFFTKTKAEKGWETLYRKGSEFSVRCDDYGYSQGRLQFYVSGGNGSAGQNISRSEFESNR
;
A
#
# COMPACT_ATOMS: atom_id res chain seq x y z
N MET A 1 -22.31 28.87 74.41
CA MET A 1 -23.21 27.76 74.84
C MET A 1 -23.33 26.82 73.65
N LYS A 2 -23.08 25.52 73.67
CA LYS A 2 -22.87 24.54 74.73
C LYS A 2 -22.24 23.30 74.05
N ASN A 3 -21.17 22.78 74.64
CA ASN A 3 -20.50 21.55 74.23
C ASN A 3 -21.48 20.37 74.23
N LEU A 4 -21.29 19.40 73.34
CA LEU A 4 -21.36 18.00 73.77
C LEU A 4 -20.58 17.05 72.85
N LEU A 5 -19.60 16.41 73.49
CA LEU A 5 -18.79 15.27 73.10
C LEU A 5 -19.65 13.99 73.05
N PHE A 6 -19.23 12.95 72.33
CA PHE A 6 -19.23 11.50 72.68
C PHE A 6 -19.00 10.68 71.39
N PHE A 7 -17.77 10.25 71.08
CA PHE A 7 -17.07 9.00 71.47
C PHE A 7 -17.51 7.70 70.76
N LEU A 8 -16.49 7.09 70.11
CA LEU A 8 -16.19 5.65 70.00
C LEU A 8 -17.04 4.78 69.02
N LEU A 9 -16.39 4.19 67.99
CA LEU A 9 -15.80 2.84 68.10
C LEU A 9 -15.05 2.40 66.83
N LEU A 10 -13.90 1.79 67.09
CA LEU A 10 -12.99 1.08 66.19
C LEU A 10 -13.66 -0.15 65.56
N ALA A 11 -13.35 -0.43 64.30
CA ALA A 11 -13.18 -1.80 63.82
C ALA A 11 -12.08 -1.83 62.75
N LEU A 12 -10.94 -2.41 63.13
CA LEU A 12 -9.87 -2.83 62.23
C LEU A 12 -10.41 -3.91 61.29
N GLY A 13 -10.33 -3.65 59.99
CA GLY A 13 -10.42 -4.68 58.95
C GLY A 13 -9.14 -4.65 58.13
N THR A 14 -8.16 -5.50 58.46
CA THR A 14 -7.03 -5.78 57.58
C THR A 14 -7.50 -6.69 56.45
N VAL A 15 -7.78 -6.13 55.29
CA VAL A 15 -7.88 -6.91 54.04
C VAL A 15 -6.53 -6.89 53.34
N GLN A 16 -5.92 -8.07 53.27
CA GLN A 16 -4.71 -8.35 52.50
C GLN A 16 -4.99 -8.07 51.02
N SER A 17 -4.43 -7.00 50.46
CA SER A 17 -4.25 -6.92 49.01
C SER A 17 -3.06 -7.79 48.63
N ALA A 18 -3.35 -8.92 47.99
CA ALA A 18 -2.36 -9.72 47.30
C ALA A 18 -1.56 -8.83 46.33
N LYS A 19 -0.22 -8.90 46.41
CA LYS A 19 0.63 -8.33 45.37
C LYS A 19 0.38 -9.11 44.08
N ALA A 20 -0.37 -8.53 43.16
CA ALA A 20 -0.28 -8.93 41.77
C ALA A 20 1.13 -8.56 41.30
N VAL A 21 1.93 -9.57 40.97
CA VAL A 21 3.17 -9.38 40.23
C VAL A 21 2.78 -8.82 38.87
N GLU A 22 2.99 -7.52 38.67
CA GLU A 22 2.90 -6.91 37.35
C GLU A 22 3.97 -7.54 36.47
N ARG A 23 3.56 -8.46 35.60
CA ARG A 23 4.35 -8.80 34.41
C ARG A 23 4.57 -7.48 33.66
N PRO A 24 5.82 -7.13 33.29
CA PRO A 24 6.02 -6.07 32.32
C PRO A 24 5.21 -6.46 31.08
N ALA A 25 4.18 -5.67 30.76
CA ALA A 25 3.51 -5.80 29.49
C ALA A 25 4.59 -5.62 28.42
N ALA A 26 4.82 -6.66 27.63
CA ALA A 26 5.69 -6.57 26.46
C ALA A 26 5.14 -5.42 25.61
N GLN A 27 5.88 -4.30 25.60
CA GLN A 27 5.57 -3.18 24.73
C GLN A 27 5.50 -3.75 23.32
N PRO A 28 4.43 -3.51 22.55
CA PRO A 28 4.44 -3.84 21.15
C PRO A 28 5.59 -3.05 20.53
N THR A 29 6.66 -3.76 20.16
CA THR A 29 7.68 -3.23 19.29
C THR A 29 6.98 -2.99 17.96
N THR A 30 6.41 -1.79 17.78
CA THR A 30 6.11 -1.32 16.45
C THR A 30 7.47 -1.26 15.76
N THR A 31 7.77 -2.28 14.97
CA THR A 31 8.77 -2.20 13.91
C THR A 31 8.29 -1.07 13.01
N GLN A 32 8.64 0.18 13.35
CA GLN A 32 8.59 1.27 12.42
C GLN A 32 9.53 0.85 11.30
N ALA A 33 8.95 0.37 10.21
CA ALA A 33 9.66 0.04 9.00
C ALA A 33 10.50 1.26 8.65
N GLN A 34 11.80 1.14 8.88
CA GLN A 34 12.79 2.15 8.53
C GLN A 34 12.51 2.54 7.08
N ALA A 35 12.13 3.80 6.86
CA ALA A 35 11.76 4.30 5.54
C ALA A 35 12.95 4.08 4.60
N ARG A 36 12.89 3.00 3.82
CA ARG A 36 13.89 2.70 2.81
C ARG A 36 13.78 3.83 1.79
N THR A 37 14.80 4.67 1.70
CA THR A 37 14.95 5.69 0.66
C THR A 37 15.08 4.98 -0.68
N ALA A 38 13.94 4.64 -1.27
CA ALA A 38 13.84 3.84 -2.47
C ALA A 38 12.85 4.51 -3.42
N ALA A 39 13.12 4.37 -4.71
CA ALA A 39 12.18 4.82 -5.71
C ALA A 39 10.95 3.92 -5.72
N THR A 40 9.76 4.52 -5.72
CA THR A 40 8.49 3.79 -5.58
C THR A 40 7.43 4.28 -6.55
N LEU A 41 6.57 3.37 -6.98
CA LEU A 41 5.30 3.68 -7.65
C LEU A 41 4.16 3.01 -6.88
N GLU A 42 3.33 3.82 -6.23
CA GLU A 42 2.05 3.36 -5.69
C GLU A 42 1.06 3.22 -6.85
N ILE A 43 0.52 2.03 -7.05
CA ILE A 43 -0.51 1.76 -8.05
C ILE A 43 -1.83 1.51 -7.34
N VAL A 44 -2.81 2.36 -7.64
CA VAL A 44 -4.13 2.35 -6.99
C VAL A 44 -5.18 1.96 -7.99
N ASN A 45 -5.89 0.87 -7.70
CA ASN A 45 -7.08 0.48 -8.41
C ASN A 45 -8.31 1.13 -7.74
N ARG A 46 -8.90 2.13 -8.39
CA ARG A 46 -10.14 2.79 -7.94
C ARG A 46 -11.38 2.21 -8.61
N SER A 47 -11.26 1.03 -9.21
CA SER A 47 -12.31 0.41 -10.00
C SER A 47 -12.76 -0.93 -9.43
N ALA A 48 -13.85 -1.44 -9.99
CA ALA A 48 -14.38 -2.77 -9.70
C ALA A 48 -13.67 -3.90 -10.48
N TYR A 49 -12.68 -3.59 -11.32
CA TYR A 49 -11.96 -4.58 -12.12
C TYR A 49 -10.81 -5.18 -11.31
N THR A 50 -10.43 -6.41 -11.62
CA THR A 50 -9.10 -6.91 -11.25
C THR A 50 -8.10 -6.39 -12.28
N LEU A 51 -6.99 -5.79 -11.82
CA LEU A 51 -5.95 -5.29 -12.71
C LEU A 51 -4.74 -6.21 -12.70
N THR A 52 -4.24 -6.54 -13.88
CA THR A 52 -2.87 -7.04 -14.07
C THR A 52 -2.05 -5.96 -14.75
N VAL A 53 -1.08 -5.39 -14.04
CA VAL A 53 -0.20 -4.34 -14.56
C VAL A 53 1.19 -4.91 -14.78
N LYS A 54 1.64 -4.97 -16.04
CA LYS A 54 3.03 -5.20 -16.41
C LYS A 54 3.73 -3.84 -16.47
N ILE A 55 4.83 -3.69 -15.73
CA ILE A 55 5.74 -2.56 -15.86
C ILE A 55 6.90 -3.04 -16.73
N LEU A 56 7.17 -2.35 -17.83
CA LEU A 56 8.22 -2.70 -18.78
C LEU A 56 9.25 -1.59 -18.83
N ARG A 57 10.51 -1.94 -19.08
CA ARG A 57 11.57 -0.98 -19.37
C ARG A 57 11.39 -0.46 -20.79
N ALA A 58 11.55 0.85 -20.99
CA ALA A 58 11.55 1.45 -22.31
C ALA A 58 12.75 0.95 -23.15
N SER A 59 12.65 1.16 -24.47
CA SER A 59 13.65 0.74 -25.48
C SER A 59 13.81 -0.78 -25.59
N GLY A 60 12.74 -1.55 -25.37
CA GLY A 60 12.70 -3.00 -25.64
C GLY A 60 13.49 -3.88 -24.67
N ARG A 61 13.92 -3.35 -23.52
CA ARG A 61 14.70 -4.08 -22.50
C ARG A 61 13.88 -5.03 -21.64
N GLY A 62 12.59 -5.15 -21.93
CA GLY A 62 11.77 -6.25 -21.43
C GLY A 62 10.89 -5.88 -20.23
N LEU A 63 10.22 -6.91 -19.71
CA LEU A 63 9.41 -6.83 -18.50
C LEU A 63 10.29 -6.52 -17.27
N TYR A 64 9.88 -5.54 -16.48
CA TYR A 64 10.47 -5.26 -15.17
C TYR A 64 9.77 -6.07 -14.07
N THR A 65 8.45 -5.95 -13.97
CA THR A 65 7.64 -6.68 -13.01
C THR A 65 6.18 -6.74 -13.45
N THR A 66 5.42 -7.68 -12.86
CA THR A 66 3.98 -7.78 -13.03
C THR A 66 3.33 -7.76 -11.65
N VAL A 67 2.28 -6.96 -11.50
CA VAL A 67 1.47 -6.92 -10.26
C VAL A 67 0.01 -7.19 -10.58
N CYS A 68 -0.65 -7.93 -9.69
CA CYS A 68 -2.09 -8.11 -9.69
C CYS A 68 -2.69 -7.27 -8.56
N ILE A 69 -3.72 -6.51 -8.86
CA ILE A 69 -4.35 -5.56 -7.93
C ILE A 69 -5.85 -5.84 -7.92
N SER A 70 -6.34 -6.29 -6.77
CA SER A 70 -7.76 -6.52 -6.54
C SER A 70 -8.59 -5.24 -6.73
N PRO A 71 -9.91 -5.35 -6.94
CA PRO A 71 -10.81 -4.20 -6.93
C PRO A 71 -10.62 -3.32 -5.70
N ASN A 72 -10.64 -2.00 -5.87
CA ASN A 72 -10.57 -1.01 -4.81
C ASN A 72 -9.35 -1.12 -3.87
N SER A 73 -8.24 -1.72 -4.31
CA SER A 73 -7.01 -1.85 -3.53
C SER A 73 -5.82 -1.14 -4.18
N SER A 74 -4.68 -1.13 -3.49
CA SER A 74 -3.44 -0.58 -4.00
C SER A 74 -2.27 -1.52 -3.73
N THR A 75 -1.17 -1.29 -4.45
CA THR A 75 0.12 -1.93 -4.23
C THR A 75 1.25 -0.93 -4.44
N VAL A 76 2.42 -1.21 -3.91
CA VAL A 76 3.63 -0.39 -4.08
C VAL A 76 4.68 -1.23 -4.79
N VAL A 77 5.17 -0.71 -5.92
CA VAL A 77 6.33 -1.27 -6.63
C VAL A 77 7.57 -0.47 -6.26
N TYR A 78 8.64 -1.18 -5.93
CA TYR A 78 9.94 -0.60 -5.65
C TYR A 78 10.83 -0.73 -6.89
N PHE A 79 11.63 0.30 -7.15
CA PHE A 79 12.63 0.32 -8.22
C PHE A 79 14.02 0.27 -7.62
N SER A 80 14.91 -0.46 -8.30
CA SER A 80 16.30 -0.66 -7.89
C SER A 80 17.32 0.04 -8.80
N ALA A 81 16.86 0.76 -9.83
CA ALA A 81 17.73 1.44 -10.79
C ALA A 81 17.01 2.62 -11.45
N THR A 82 17.78 3.68 -11.76
CA THR A 82 17.35 4.78 -12.61
C THR A 82 17.06 4.27 -14.02
N ASP A 83 15.84 4.50 -14.52
CA ASP A 83 15.44 4.05 -15.84
C ASP A 83 14.14 4.70 -16.36
N ARG A 84 13.81 4.44 -17.62
CA ARG A 84 12.51 4.74 -18.24
C ARG A 84 11.64 3.50 -18.31
N PHE A 85 10.36 3.67 -18.00
CA PHE A 85 9.38 2.60 -17.94
C PHE A 85 8.06 2.99 -18.61
N PHE A 86 7.24 2.00 -18.92
CA PHE A 86 5.83 2.18 -19.28
C PHE A 86 5.02 0.99 -18.76
N THR A 87 3.69 1.11 -18.76
CA THR A 87 2.81 0.05 -18.28
C THR A 87 1.98 -0.56 -19.40
N LYS A 88 1.80 -1.88 -19.40
CA LYS A 88 0.71 -2.57 -20.09
C LYS A 88 -0.25 -3.11 -19.03
N THR A 89 -1.53 -2.77 -19.15
CA THR A 89 -2.56 -3.11 -18.16
C THR A 89 -3.63 -3.96 -18.80
N LYS A 90 -3.98 -5.06 -18.15
CA LYS A 90 -5.19 -5.84 -18.39
C LYS A 90 -6.16 -5.58 -17.24
N ALA A 91 -7.39 -5.18 -17.55
CA ALA A 91 -8.46 -5.01 -16.57
C ALA A 91 -9.57 -6.02 -16.86
N GLU A 92 -9.98 -6.80 -15.85
CA GLU A 92 -10.97 -7.88 -15.99
C GLU A 92 -12.14 -7.70 -15.02
N LYS A 93 -13.37 -7.80 -15.52
CA LYS A 93 -14.61 -7.81 -14.73
C LYS A 93 -15.67 -8.65 -15.44
N GLY A 94 -15.94 -9.85 -14.91
CA GLY A 94 -16.85 -10.81 -15.56
C GLY A 94 -16.36 -11.15 -16.97
N TRP A 95 -17.17 -10.87 -17.99
CA TRP A 95 -16.85 -11.11 -19.41
C TRP A 95 -16.11 -9.96 -20.09
N GLU A 96 -15.95 -8.83 -19.41
CA GLU A 96 -15.26 -7.67 -19.95
C GLU A 96 -13.76 -7.75 -19.67
N THR A 97 -12.96 -7.61 -20.72
CA THR A 97 -11.51 -7.49 -20.61
C THR A 97 -11.02 -6.32 -21.46
N LEU A 98 -10.27 -5.42 -20.82
CA LEU A 98 -9.70 -4.23 -21.46
C LEU A 98 -8.18 -4.29 -21.38
N TYR A 99 -7.51 -3.88 -22.46
CA TYR A 99 -6.06 -3.80 -22.51
C TYR A 99 -5.60 -2.39 -22.87
N ARG A 100 -4.71 -1.82 -22.05
CA ARG A 100 -4.21 -0.45 -22.21
C ARG A 100 -2.69 -0.37 -22.08
N LYS A 101 -2.07 0.47 -22.89
CA LYS A 101 -0.67 0.88 -22.75
C LYS A 101 -0.59 2.33 -22.24
N GLY A 102 0.13 2.52 -21.15
CA GLY A 102 0.41 3.84 -20.57
C GLY A 102 1.57 4.54 -21.29
N SER A 103 1.65 5.85 -21.12
CA SER A 103 2.81 6.64 -21.57
C SER A 103 4.07 6.26 -20.80
N GLU A 104 5.23 6.57 -21.38
CA GLU A 104 6.50 6.41 -20.70
C GLU A 104 6.65 7.38 -19.52
N PHE A 105 7.34 6.94 -18.48
CA PHE A 105 7.75 7.75 -17.34
C PHE A 105 9.19 7.41 -16.94
N SER A 106 9.88 8.37 -16.33
CA SER A 106 11.24 8.19 -15.84
C SER A 106 11.24 7.98 -14.33
N VAL A 107 12.08 7.06 -13.86
CA VAL A 107 12.34 6.80 -12.45
C VAL A 107 13.80 7.11 -12.19
N ARG A 108 14.07 7.92 -11.17
CA ARG A 108 15.40 8.13 -10.60
C ARG A 108 15.55 7.27 -9.35
N CYS A 109 16.68 6.60 -9.20
CA CYS A 109 17.04 5.77 -8.05
C CYS A 109 18.56 5.69 -7.97
N ASP A 110 19.19 6.80 -7.58
CA ASP A 110 20.64 6.94 -7.45
C ASP A 110 21.00 7.82 -6.24
N ASP A 111 22.30 8.00 -6.00
CA ASP A 111 22.82 8.74 -4.83
C ASP A 111 22.39 10.21 -4.80
N TYR A 112 21.90 10.76 -5.92
CA TYR A 112 21.40 12.13 -5.99
C TYR A 112 19.90 12.23 -5.73
N GLY A 113 19.18 11.11 -5.61
CA GLY A 113 17.77 11.10 -5.23
C GLY A 113 16.97 9.93 -5.79
N TYR A 114 15.72 9.84 -5.32
CA TYR A 114 14.78 8.79 -5.71
C TYR A 114 13.41 9.36 -6.08
N SER A 115 12.76 8.77 -7.08
CA SER A 115 11.41 9.14 -7.50
C SER A 115 10.34 8.45 -6.68
N GLN A 116 9.32 9.19 -6.24
CA GLN A 116 8.10 8.63 -5.68
C GLN A 116 6.92 9.06 -6.52
N GLY A 117 6.16 8.09 -7.03
CA GLY A 117 5.04 8.33 -7.92
C GLY A 117 3.78 7.61 -7.48
N ARG A 118 2.65 8.06 -8.03
CA ARG A 118 1.34 7.44 -7.86
C ARG A 118 0.62 7.30 -9.19
N LEU A 119 0.18 6.09 -9.53
CA LEU A 119 -0.63 5.78 -10.70
C LEU A 119 -2.01 5.33 -10.25
N GLN A 120 -3.07 5.98 -10.73
CA GLN A 120 -4.45 5.68 -10.32
C GLN A 120 -5.27 5.22 -11.52
N PHE A 121 -5.95 4.10 -11.37
CA PHE A 121 -6.82 3.52 -12.38
C PHE A 121 -8.29 3.74 -12.04
N TYR A 122 -8.98 4.46 -12.92
CA TYR A 122 -10.44 4.68 -12.86
C TYR A 122 -11.09 3.97 -14.05
N VAL A 123 -11.15 2.63 -13.98
CA VAL A 123 -11.75 1.83 -15.06
C VAL A 123 -13.28 1.87 -14.95
N SER A 124 -13.91 2.47 -15.95
CA SER A 124 -15.36 2.41 -16.19
C SER A 124 -15.62 1.54 -17.41
N GLY A 125 -16.74 0.80 -17.43
CA GLY A 125 -17.17 0.10 -18.64
C GLY A 125 -17.34 1.10 -19.78
N GLY A 126 -16.63 0.88 -20.91
CA GLY A 126 -16.62 1.77 -22.07
C GLY A 126 -15.24 2.37 -22.44
N ASN A 127 -15.22 3.22 -23.48
CA ASN A 127 -14.02 3.86 -24.05
C ASN A 127 -13.43 4.94 -23.12
N GLY A 128 -12.89 4.54 -21.97
CA GLY A 128 -12.01 5.41 -21.18
C GLY A 128 -10.83 5.92 -22.01
N SER A 129 -10.42 7.16 -21.79
CA SER A 129 -9.45 7.90 -22.62
C SER A 129 -7.99 7.81 -22.14
N ALA A 130 -7.73 7.22 -20.97
CA ALA A 130 -6.37 7.12 -20.43
C ALA A 130 -5.62 5.92 -21.03
N GLY A 131 -4.60 6.22 -21.85
CA GLY A 131 -3.71 5.22 -22.46
C GLY A 131 -4.23 4.64 -23.78
N GLN A 132 -3.28 4.15 -24.58
CA GLN A 132 -3.55 3.58 -25.90
C GLN A 132 -4.21 2.20 -25.76
N ASN A 133 -5.28 1.95 -26.51
CA ASN A 133 -5.83 0.59 -26.66
C ASN A 133 -4.79 -0.32 -27.31
N ILE A 134 -4.61 -1.51 -26.74
CA ILE A 134 -3.70 -2.53 -27.28
C ILE A 134 -4.43 -3.86 -27.44
N SER A 135 -3.89 -4.75 -28.27
CA SER A 135 -4.41 -6.11 -28.39
C SER A 135 -4.01 -6.97 -27.19
N ARG A 136 -4.67 -8.12 -27.02
CA ARG A 136 -4.22 -9.16 -26.09
C ARG A 136 -2.79 -9.62 -26.39
N SER A 137 -2.45 -9.83 -27.66
CA SER A 137 -1.10 -10.25 -28.05
C SER A 137 -0.03 -9.22 -27.68
N GLU A 138 -0.33 -7.93 -27.83
CA GLU A 138 0.54 -6.84 -27.39
C GLU A 138 0.69 -6.84 -25.86
N PHE A 139 -0.38 -7.08 -25.10
CA PHE A 139 -0.29 -7.24 -23.64
C PHE A 139 0.56 -8.44 -23.21
N GLU A 140 0.41 -9.58 -23.88
CA GLU A 140 1.19 -10.78 -23.56
C GLU A 140 2.67 -10.63 -23.91
N SER A 141 3.00 -9.81 -24.91
CA SER A 141 4.37 -9.45 -25.23
C SER A 141 5.04 -8.69 -24.08
N ASN A 142 6.21 -9.18 -23.69
CA ASN A 142 7.07 -8.57 -22.67
C ASN A 142 8.05 -7.55 -23.29
N ARG A 143 7.73 -6.99 -24.46
CA ARG A 143 8.52 -5.95 -25.14
C ARG A 143 7.77 -4.63 -25.22
#